data_AF-E7RY39-F1
#
_entry.id   AF-E7RY39-F1
#
_cell.length_a   1.000
_cell.length_b   1.000
_cell.length_c   1.000
_cell.angle_alpha   90.00
_cell.angle_beta   90.00
_cell.angle_gamma   90.00
#
_symmetry.space_group_name_H-M   'P 1'
#
loop_
_entity.id
_entity.type
_entity.pdbx_description
1 polymer ?
#
loop_
_entity_poly.entity_id
_entity_poly.type
_entity_poly.pdbx_seq_one_letter_code
_entity_poly.pdbx_strand_id
1 'polypeptide(L)'
;QPATDGRSIASVTLGGNQNATGYDFTEARQKPRLSLQASIDNTHGGKAQLGEIALTAKGPGNPAVTLQGSSGSPPVTRTEVEPGTYALSSPALAGYAVSDWQCVVNGQAPVDGASVALAWGDEATCSVRYAGRAEPQLTLVGQVTNNHGGKLGVHDVRLSAHHDKDTDPTLHGVTGEAAISQANVAPGTWTLSAPELPNYRHGDWRCDITTGHGAAAQTTT
;
A
#
# COMPACT_ATOMS: atom_id res chain seq x y z
N GLN A 1 -19.55 32.46 -7.72
CA GLN A 1 -18.98 33.12 -8.90
C GLN A 1 -20.12 33.84 -9.63
N PRO A 2 -19.98 35.11 -10.04
CA PRO A 2 -20.99 35.72 -10.90
C PRO A 2 -21.07 34.95 -12.22
N ALA A 3 -22.25 34.90 -12.83
CA ALA A 3 -22.45 34.24 -14.11
C ALA A 3 -21.52 34.85 -15.17
N THR A 4 -20.68 34.03 -15.79
CA THR A 4 -20.05 34.35 -17.07
C THR A 4 -21.07 34.16 -18.20
N ASP A 5 -20.89 34.88 -19.31
CA ASP A 5 -21.82 34.99 -20.44
C ASP A 5 -22.75 33.79 -20.66
N GLY A 6 -24.05 34.09 -20.78
CA GLY A 6 -25.13 33.12 -20.81
C GLY A 6 -24.99 32.08 -21.91
N ARG A 7 -24.98 30.80 -21.53
CA ARG A 7 -25.12 29.67 -22.45
C ARG A 7 -26.58 29.58 -22.90
N SER A 8 -26.82 29.40 -24.20
CA SER A 8 -28.15 29.03 -24.70
C SER A 8 -28.58 27.68 -24.10
N ILE A 9 -29.64 27.68 -23.29
CA ILE A 9 -30.16 26.48 -22.61
C ILE A 9 -31.36 25.85 -23.32
N ALA A 10 -32.06 26.62 -24.16
CA ALA A 10 -33.20 26.18 -24.95
C ALA A 10 -33.38 27.10 -26.18
N SER A 11 -34.03 26.59 -27.22
CA SER A 11 -34.46 27.37 -28.38
C SER A 11 -35.94 27.12 -28.65
N VAL A 12 -36.70 28.18 -28.95
CA VAL A 12 -38.10 28.08 -29.36
C VAL A 12 -38.26 28.72 -30.73
N THR A 13 -39.01 28.06 -31.62
CA THR A 13 -39.38 28.59 -32.93
C THR A 13 -40.87 28.86 -32.94
N LEU A 14 -41.27 30.11 -33.19
CA LEU A 14 -42.66 30.54 -33.25
C LEU A 14 -43.02 30.93 -34.69
N GLY A 15 -44.16 30.44 -35.17
CA GLY A 15 -44.78 30.88 -36.43
C GLY A 15 -45.75 32.05 -36.22
N GLY A 16 -46.29 32.57 -37.33
CA GLY A 16 -47.34 33.61 -37.29
C GLY A 16 -48.55 33.14 -36.48
N ASN A 17 -49.00 33.98 -35.53
CA ASN A 17 -50.10 33.73 -34.60
C ASN A 17 -49.82 32.73 -33.44
N GLN A 18 -48.56 32.41 -33.13
CA GLN A 18 -48.20 31.61 -31.95
C GLN A 18 -47.67 32.48 -30.80
N ASN A 19 -48.15 32.23 -29.59
CA ASN A 19 -47.66 32.85 -28.36
C ASN A 19 -47.13 31.79 -27.40
N ALA A 20 -45.86 31.89 -27.00
CA ALA A 20 -45.32 31.13 -25.87
C ALA A 20 -45.67 31.88 -24.58
N THR A 21 -46.58 31.32 -23.78
CA THR A 21 -47.10 31.97 -22.55
C THR A 21 -46.52 31.38 -21.27
N GLY A 22 -45.69 30.34 -21.37
CA GLY A 22 -45.03 29.73 -20.23
C GLY A 22 -43.71 29.09 -20.64
N TYR A 23 -42.69 29.33 -19.84
CA TYR A 23 -41.46 28.55 -19.80
C TYR A 23 -41.08 28.43 -18.33
N ASP A 24 -40.63 27.24 -17.93
CA ASP A 24 -40.17 26.98 -16.56
C ASP A 24 -38.81 26.29 -16.65
N PHE A 25 -37.85 26.82 -15.90
CA PHE A 25 -36.59 26.14 -15.64
C PHE A 25 -36.20 26.38 -14.19
N THR A 26 -35.71 25.33 -13.54
CA THR A 26 -35.21 25.41 -12.16
C THR A 26 -33.70 25.24 -12.17
N GLU A 27 -32.99 26.17 -11.56
CA GLU A 27 -31.57 26.02 -11.26
C GLU A 27 -31.41 25.42 -9.86
N ALA A 28 -30.79 24.24 -9.79
CA ALA A 28 -30.46 23.59 -8.53
C ALA A 28 -28.96 23.64 -8.29
N ARG A 29 -28.55 23.87 -7.03
CA ARG A 29 -27.14 23.70 -6.64
C ARG A 29 -26.74 22.24 -6.79
N GLN A 30 -25.58 22.01 -7.41
CA GLN A 30 -25.01 20.68 -7.51
C GLN A 30 -24.30 20.31 -6.21
N LYS A 31 -24.66 19.17 -5.61
CA LYS A 31 -23.92 18.62 -4.47
C LYS A 31 -22.48 18.34 -4.88
N PRO A 32 -21.49 18.55 -3.99
CA PRO A 32 -20.14 18.12 -4.25
C PRO A 32 -20.06 16.60 -4.43
N ARG A 33 -19.03 16.17 -5.15
CA ARG A 33 -18.70 14.76 -5.35
C ARG A 33 -17.34 14.43 -4.79
N LEU A 34 -17.27 13.36 -4.01
CA LEU A 34 -16.03 12.85 -3.44
C LEU A 34 -15.71 11.47 -4.01
N SER A 35 -14.46 11.28 -4.42
CA SER A 35 -13.90 9.98 -4.81
C SER A 35 -12.68 9.67 -3.96
N LEU A 36 -12.62 8.46 -3.40
CA LEU A 36 -11.47 7.93 -2.68
C LEU A 36 -10.83 6.82 -3.50
N GLN A 37 -9.51 6.89 -3.65
CA GLN A 37 -8.73 5.93 -4.42
C GLN A 37 -7.53 5.48 -3.61
N ALA A 38 -7.18 4.21 -3.73
CA ALA A 38 -5.92 3.67 -3.27
C ALA A 38 -5.12 3.17 -4.46
N SER A 39 -3.80 3.13 -4.30
CA SER A 39 -2.89 2.43 -5.22
C SER A 39 -1.95 1.54 -4.42
N ILE A 40 -1.61 0.39 -5.00
CA ILE A 40 -0.70 -0.58 -4.39
C ILE A 40 0.51 -0.75 -5.30
N ASP A 41 1.69 -0.68 -4.72
CA ASP A 41 2.95 -1.01 -5.34
C ASP A 41 3.52 -2.28 -4.68
N ASN A 42 3.52 -3.37 -5.43
CA ASN A 42 3.97 -4.69 -5.00
C ASN A 42 5.38 -5.04 -5.53
N THR A 43 6.14 -4.06 -6.02
CA THR A 43 7.48 -4.28 -6.61
C THR A 43 8.48 -4.94 -5.67
N HIS A 44 8.21 -4.91 -4.37
CA HIS A 44 9.05 -5.49 -3.32
C HIS A 44 8.57 -6.84 -2.77
N GLY A 45 7.76 -7.59 -3.53
CA GLY A 45 7.28 -8.93 -3.14
C GLY A 45 5.91 -8.94 -2.45
N GLY A 46 5.29 -7.78 -2.30
CA GLY A 46 3.95 -7.65 -1.74
C GLY A 46 2.87 -8.40 -2.53
N LYS A 47 1.83 -8.87 -1.84
CA LYS A 47 0.70 -9.63 -2.42
C LYS A 47 -0.67 -8.97 -2.22
N ALA A 48 -0.73 -7.81 -1.57
CA ALA A 48 -1.98 -7.14 -1.26
C ALA A 48 -2.77 -6.81 -2.54
N GLN A 49 -4.09 -6.89 -2.41
CA GLN A 49 -5.03 -6.60 -3.49
C GLN A 49 -5.83 -5.34 -3.17
N LEU A 50 -6.18 -4.57 -4.21
CA LEU A 50 -6.86 -3.29 -4.03
C LEU A 50 -8.23 -3.43 -3.33
N GLY A 51 -8.90 -4.58 -3.52
CA GLY A 51 -10.18 -4.89 -2.87
C GLY A 51 -10.11 -5.00 -1.35
N GLU A 52 -8.92 -5.24 -0.78
CA GLU A 52 -8.69 -5.39 0.67
C GLU A 52 -8.62 -4.06 1.41
N ILE A 53 -8.45 -2.94 0.68
CA ILE A 53 -8.29 -1.62 1.26
C ILE A 53 -9.65 -0.95 1.42
N ALA A 54 -10.21 -1.00 2.63
CA ALA A 54 -11.42 -0.27 2.99
C ALA A 54 -11.11 1.22 3.23
N LEU A 55 -11.52 2.10 2.32
CA LEU A 55 -11.38 3.55 2.45
C LEU A 55 -12.58 4.12 3.19
N THR A 56 -12.35 5.16 3.99
CA THR A 56 -13.42 5.85 4.73
C THR A 56 -13.26 7.36 4.65
N ALA A 57 -14.37 8.07 4.46
CA ALA A 57 -14.46 9.51 4.62
C ALA A 57 -15.61 9.85 5.57
N LYS A 58 -15.31 10.58 6.64
CA LYS A 58 -16.29 11.04 7.64
C LYS A 58 -16.52 12.53 7.45
N GLY A 59 -17.70 12.87 6.94
CA GLY A 59 -18.14 14.24 6.73
C GLY A 59 -18.84 14.85 7.95
N PRO A 60 -19.22 16.13 7.86
CA PRO A 60 -20.02 16.76 8.89
C PRO A 60 -21.46 16.19 8.89
N GLY A 61 -22.13 16.26 10.03
CA GLY A 61 -23.50 15.81 10.20
C GLY A 61 -23.75 15.22 11.60
N ASN A 62 -25.02 15.08 11.98
CA ASN A 62 -25.43 14.35 13.16
C ASN A 62 -26.61 13.42 12.81
N PRO A 63 -26.38 12.10 12.61
CA PRO A 63 -25.08 11.42 12.65
C PRO A 63 -24.16 11.83 11.48
N ALA A 64 -22.84 11.68 11.67
CA ALA A 64 -21.84 12.01 10.65
C ALA A 64 -22.02 11.16 9.40
N VAL A 65 -22.02 11.79 8.22
CA VAL A 65 -22.04 11.06 6.95
C VAL A 65 -20.74 10.28 6.82
N THR A 66 -20.84 8.96 6.67
CA THR A 66 -19.68 8.08 6.51
C THR A 66 -19.75 7.40 5.16
N LEU A 67 -18.81 7.71 4.29
CA LEU A 67 -18.55 6.94 3.08
C LEU A 67 -17.59 5.83 3.43
N GLN A 68 -17.90 4.60 3.05
CA GLN A 68 -17.03 3.45 3.30
C GLN A 68 -17.12 2.45 2.16
N GLY A 69 -15.98 1.97 1.69
CA GLY A 69 -15.91 0.94 0.66
C GLY A 69 -14.49 0.70 0.18
N SER A 70 -14.30 -0.38 -0.58
CA SER A 70 -13.02 -0.65 -1.22
C SER A 70 -12.71 0.40 -2.29
N SER A 71 -11.43 0.67 -2.55
CA SER A 71 -11.05 1.60 -3.63
C SER A 71 -11.69 1.21 -4.97
N GLY A 72 -12.28 2.19 -5.66
CA GLY A 72 -13.00 1.99 -6.92
C GLY A 72 -14.42 1.41 -6.79
N SER A 73 -14.89 1.13 -5.57
CA SER A 73 -16.27 0.70 -5.34
C SER A 73 -17.25 1.89 -5.43
N PRO A 74 -18.52 1.66 -5.82
CA PRO A 74 -19.51 2.74 -5.93
C PRO A 74 -19.69 3.61 -4.67
N PRO A 75 -19.65 3.07 -3.43
CA PRO A 75 -19.79 3.87 -2.21
C PRO A 75 -18.69 4.92 -1.96
N VAL A 76 -17.56 4.84 -2.67
CA VAL A 76 -16.43 5.76 -2.53
C VAL A 76 -15.99 6.37 -3.86
N THR A 77 -16.78 6.20 -4.92
CA THR A 77 -16.44 6.70 -6.27
C THR A 77 -17.52 7.66 -6.75
N ARG A 78 -17.14 8.92 -6.98
CA ARG A 78 -18.04 10.01 -7.42
C ARG A 78 -19.32 10.12 -6.58
N THR A 79 -19.22 9.84 -5.28
CA THR A 79 -20.36 9.84 -4.38
C THR A 79 -20.77 11.27 -4.08
N GLU A 80 -22.07 11.57 -4.18
CA GLU A 80 -22.61 12.89 -3.83
C GLU A 80 -22.67 13.04 -2.31
N VAL A 81 -22.13 14.16 -1.82
CA VAL A 81 -21.99 14.43 -0.39
C VAL A 81 -22.49 15.84 -0.08
N GLU A 82 -22.70 16.15 1.20
CA GLU A 82 -23.01 17.52 1.61
C GLU A 82 -21.72 18.37 1.67
N PRO A 83 -21.78 19.68 1.41
CA PRO A 83 -20.65 20.57 1.63
C PRO A 83 -20.13 20.48 3.06
N GLY A 84 -18.82 20.49 3.23
CA GLY A 84 -18.22 20.13 4.51
C GLY A 84 -16.76 19.74 4.45
N THR A 85 -16.18 19.53 5.64
CA THR A 85 -14.85 18.92 5.76
C THR A 85 -14.99 17.43 6.03
N TYR A 86 -14.31 16.63 5.22
CA TYR A 86 -14.29 15.17 5.31
C TYR A 86 -12.95 14.71 5.85
N ALA A 87 -12.96 14.00 6.98
CA ALA A 87 -11.78 13.33 7.51
C ALA A 87 -11.60 11.98 6.81
N LEU A 88 -10.42 11.76 6.25
CA LEU A 88 -10.07 10.59 5.45
C LEU A 88 -9.30 9.59 6.29
N SER A 89 -9.57 8.30 6.10
CA SER A 89 -8.80 7.26 6.76
C SER A 89 -8.71 6.01 5.90
N SER A 90 -7.62 5.28 6.06
CA SER A 90 -7.38 3.98 5.44
C SER A 90 -6.68 3.05 6.44
N PRO A 91 -6.84 1.73 6.33
CA PRO A 91 -6.24 0.78 7.26
C PRO A 91 -4.72 0.70 7.09
N ALA A 92 -4.00 0.29 8.14
CA ALA A 92 -2.63 -0.16 7.98
C ALA A 92 -2.62 -1.56 7.34
N LEU A 93 -1.68 -1.82 6.43
CA LEU A 93 -1.43 -3.15 5.88
C LEU A 93 -0.04 -3.64 6.30
N ALA A 94 0.01 -4.85 6.86
CA ALA A 94 1.27 -5.46 7.25
C ALA A 94 2.19 -5.62 6.03
N GLY A 95 3.46 -5.22 6.17
CA GLY A 95 4.42 -5.24 5.07
C GLY A 95 4.33 -4.07 4.09
N TYR A 96 3.47 -3.08 4.32
CA TYR A 96 3.36 -1.88 3.46
C TYR A 96 3.72 -0.60 4.21
N ALA A 97 4.31 0.35 3.47
CA ALA A 97 4.38 1.75 3.83
C ALA A 97 3.18 2.48 3.21
N VAL A 98 2.43 3.21 4.02
CA VAL A 98 1.29 4.02 3.56
C VAL A 98 1.76 5.46 3.45
N SER A 99 1.57 6.07 2.30
CA SER A 99 1.80 7.51 2.08
C SER A 99 0.74 8.37 2.76
N ASP A 100 1.02 9.67 2.88
CA ASP A 100 0.00 10.64 3.22
C ASP A 100 -1.09 10.71 2.14
N TRP A 101 -2.29 11.13 2.54
CA TRP A 101 -3.38 11.38 1.61
C TRP A 101 -3.08 12.60 0.74
N GLN A 102 -3.43 12.50 -0.54
CA GLN A 102 -3.30 13.58 -1.50
C GLN A 102 -4.65 13.83 -2.18
N CYS A 103 -5.18 15.05 -2.08
CA CYS A 103 -6.49 15.41 -2.62
C CYS A 103 -6.38 16.45 -3.73
N VAL A 104 -7.03 16.17 -4.85
CA VAL A 104 -7.24 17.10 -5.96
C VAL A 104 -8.70 17.56 -5.93
N VAL A 105 -8.93 18.86 -5.75
CA VAL A 105 -10.26 19.47 -5.80
C VAL A 105 -10.37 20.29 -7.08
N ASN A 106 -11.40 20.06 -7.88
CA ASN A 106 -11.68 20.79 -9.13
C ASN A 106 -10.49 20.82 -10.13
N GLY A 107 -9.68 19.76 -10.15
CA GLY A 107 -8.49 19.66 -11.01
C GLY A 107 -7.33 20.59 -10.62
N GLN A 108 -7.37 21.19 -9.42
CA GLN A 108 -6.27 22.01 -8.90
C GLN A 108 -5.06 21.17 -8.50
N ALA A 109 -3.96 21.83 -8.12
CA ALA A 109 -2.79 21.16 -7.59
C ALA A 109 -3.15 20.27 -6.39
N PRO A 110 -2.60 19.05 -6.30
CA PRO A 110 -2.89 18.18 -5.18
C PRO A 110 -2.42 18.78 -3.86
N VAL A 111 -3.23 18.61 -2.81
CA VAL A 111 -2.93 19.06 -1.45
C VAL A 111 -2.77 17.84 -0.55
N ASP A 112 -1.70 17.82 0.23
CA ASP A 112 -1.44 16.76 1.19
C ASP A 112 -2.27 16.98 2.47
N GLY A 113 -2.83 15.89 3.00
CA GLY A 113 -3.56 15.88 4.26
C GLY A 113 -4.71 14.89 4.29
N ALA A 114 -4.95 14.32 5.47
CA ALA A 114 -6.05 13.38 5.73
C ALA A 114 -7.41 14.09 5.89
N SER A 115 -7.60 15.26 5.29
CA SER A 115 -8.85 16.01 5.33
C SER A 115 -9.05 16.82 4.05
N VAL A 116 -10.28 16.86 3.55
CA VAL A 116 -10.66 17.66 2.38
C VAL A 116 -11.91 18.48 2.66
N ALA A 117 -11.87 19.76 2.31
CA ALA A 117 -13.02 20.66 2.40
C ALA A 117 -13.71 20.77 1.04
N LEU A 118 -15.03 20.61 1.00
CA LEU A 118 -15.85 20.62 -0.20
C LEU A 118 -16.94 21.69 -0.09
N ALA A 119 -17.04 22.53 -1.09
CA ALA A 119 -18.13 23.46 -1.32
C ALA A 119 -19.14 22.92 -2.34
N TRP A 120 -20.27 23.60 -2.51
CA TRP A 120 -21.24 23.26 -3.55
C TRP A 120 -20.60 23.26 -4.93
N GLY A 121 -20.84 22.19 -5.70
CA GLY A 121 -20.32 22.00 -7.05
C GLY A 121 -18.90 21.45 -7.12
N ASP A 122 -18.20 21.26 -5.99
CA ASP A 122 -16.83 20.74 -6.02
C ASP A 122 -16.77 19.27 -6.42
N GLU A 123 -15.76 18.92 -7.20
CA GLU A 123 -15.40 17.54 -7.49
C GLU A 123 -14.01 17.24 -6.94
N ALA A 124 -13.92 16.33 -5.98
CA ALA A 124 -12.67 15.96 -5.32
C ALA A 124 -12.30 14.50 -5.54
N THR A 125 -11.02 14.27 -5.79
CA THR A 125 -10.41 12.94 -5.84
C THR A 125 -9.26 12.90 -4.85
N CYS A 126 -9.39 12.07 -3.82
CA CYS A 126 -8.36 11.84 -2.81
C CYS A 126 -7.73 10.47 -3.01
N SER A 127 -6.41 10.41 -3.01
CA SER A 127 -5.62 9.21 -3.24
C SER A 127 -4.68 8.92 -2.08
N VAL A 128 -4.44 7.63 -1.84
CA VAL A 128 -3.42 7.12 -0.92
C VAL A 128 -2.64 5.99 -1.59
N ARG A 129 -1.32 5.97 -1.43
CA ARG A 129 -0.44 4.92 -1.95
C ARG A 129 0.04 3.97 -0.84
N TYR A 130 0.03 2.68 -1.15
CA TYR A 130 0.64 1.61 -0.37
C TYR A 130 1.85 1.09 -1.14
N ALA A 131 3.03 1.20 -0.57
CA ALA A 131 4.26 0.65 -1.14
C ALA A 131 4.71 -0.56 -0.31
N GLY A 132 4.83 -1.72 -0.96
CA GLY A 132 5.37 -2.92 -0.34
C GLY A 132 6.77 -2.64 0.19
N ARG A 133 7.05 -3.07 1.41
CA ARG A 133 8.39 -2.97 1.99
C ARG A 133 9.24 -4.11 1.43
N ALA A 134 10.51 -3.84 1.17
CA ALA A 134 11.47 -4.88 0.82
C ALA A 134 11.48 -5.96 1.91
N GLU A 135 11.22 -7.20 1.52
CA GLU A 135 11.40 -8.35 2.40
C GLU A 135 12.89 -8.51 2.74
N PRO A 136 13.23 -8.82 4.01
CA PRO A 136 14.59 -9.18 4.35
C PRO A 136 15.03 -10.43 3.58
N GLN A 137 16.33 -10.54 3.35
CA GLN A 137 16.92 -11.71 2.69
C GLN A 137 17.88 -12.41 3.62
N LEU A 138 17.88 -13.74 3.57
CA LEU A 138 18.77 -14.61 4.33
C LEU A 138 19.65 -15.43 3.38
N THR A 139 20.95 -15.44 3.66
CA THR A 139 21.91 -16.33 3.02
C THR A 139 22.60 -17.16 4.09
N LEU A 140 22.55 -18.49 3.99
CA LEU A 140 23.26 -19.40 4.88
C LEU A 140 24.52 -19.91 4.20
N VAL A 141 25.67 -19.71 4.85
CA VAL A 141 26.97 -20.15 4.35
C VAL A 141 27.61 -21.06 5.40
N GLY A 142 27.84 -22.31 5.02
CA GLY A 142 28.62 -23.26 5.80
C GLY A 142 30.09 -23.15 5.41
N GLN A 143 30.98 -23.28 6.40
CA GLN A 143 32.43 -23.34 6.19
C GLN A 143 32.96 -24.62 6.83
N VAL A 144 33.85 -25.33 6.12
CA VAL A 144 34.50 -26.55 6.63
C VAL A 144 36.01 -26.38 6.49
N THR A 145 36.73 -26.57 7.58
CA THR A 145 38.20 -26.46 7.62
C THR A 145 38.82 -27.83 7.88
N ASN A 146 39.70 -28.28 6.98
CA ASN A 146 40.30 -29.62 7.01
C ASN A 146 41.81 -29.61 7.28
N ASN A 147 42.29 -28.71 8.14
CA ASN A 147 43.74 -28.52 8.40
C ASN A 147 44.45 -29.76 8.97
N HIS A 148 43.71 -30.80 9.38
CA HIS A 148 44.22 -32.06 9.90
C HIS A 148 43.80 -33.29 9.07
N GLY A 149 43.55 -33.11 7.77
CA GLY A 149 43.26 -34.23 6.84
C GLY A 149 41.80 -34.67 6.77
N GLY A 150 40.87 -33.79 7.18
CA GLY A 150 39.43 -33.99 6.97
C GLY A 150 39.06 -34.04 5.47
N LYS A 151 37.92 -34.65 5.16
CA LYS A 151 37.44 -34.87 3.77
C LYS A 151 36.12 -34.17 3.44
N LEU A 152 35.42 -33.60 4.44
CA LEU A 152 34.12 -32.98 4.19
C LEU A 152 34.29 -31.62 3.52
N GLY A 153 33.38 -31.28 2.62
CA GLY A 153 33.25 -29.97 2.00
C GLY A 153 32.00 -29.24 2.50
N VAL A 154 31.86 -27.97 2.09
CA VAL A 154 30.70 -27.12 2.43
C VAL A 154 29.36 -27.65 1.91
N HIS A 155 29.39 -28.55 0.92
CA HIS A 155 28.21 -29.23 0.37
C HIS A 155 27.82 -30.48 1.16
N ASP A 156 28.65 -30.95 2.10
CA ASP A 156 28.31 -32.06 3.00
C ASP A 156 27.58 -31.55 4.26
N VAL A 157 27.43 -30.24 4.41
CA VAL A 157 26.80 -29.59 5.56
C VAL A 157 25.44 -29.05 5.15
N ARG A 158 24.37 -29.68 5.67
CA ARG A 158 23.00 -29.21 5.47
C ARG A 158 22.67 -28.15 6.52
N LEU A 159 22.31 -26.96 6.07
CA LEU A 159 21.94 -25.83 6.92
C LEU A 159 20.42 -25.71 6.98
N SER A 160 19.92 -25.19 8.09
CA SER A 160 18.52 -24.86 8.26
C SER A 160 18.32 -23.53 8.96
N ALA A 161 17.24 -22.83 8.60
CA ALA A 161 16.77 -21.66 9.31
C ALA A 161 15.27 -21.78 9.55
N HIS A 162 14.86 -21.64 10.81
CA HIS A 162 13.46 -21.71 11.23
C HIS A 162 13.03 -20.36 11.83
N HIS A 163 11.88 -19.86 11.42
CA HIS A 163 11.33 -18.61 11.95
C HIS A 163 10.65 -18.84 13.30
N ASP A 164 10.60 -17.82 14.14
CA ASP A 164 9.94 -17.89 15.45
C ASP A 164 8.42 -18.13 15.36
N LYS A 165 7.81 -17.89 14.19
CA LYS A 165 6.43 -18.29 13.90
C LYS A 165 6.42 -19.59 13.10
N ASP A 166 5.85 -20.62 13.70
CA ASP A 166 5.72 -21.99 13.16
C ASP A 166 4.91 -22.08 11.84
N THR A 167 4.28 -20.99 11.42
CA THR A 167 3.54 -20.89 10.15
C THR A 167 4.42 -20.57 8.94
N ASP A 168 5.66 -20.13 9.15
CA ASP A 168 6.55 -19.69 8.08
C ASP A 168 7.42 -20.84 7.57
N PRO A 169 7.75 -20.87 6.26
CA PRO A 169 8.51 -21.97 5.67
C PRO A 169 9.91 -22.05 6.29
N THR A 170 10.29 -23.24 6.73
CA THR A 170 11.67 -23.51 7.17
C THR A 170 12.56 -23.62 5.95
N LEU A 171 13.67 -22.89 5.95
CA LEU A 171 14.66 -22.94 4.88
C LEU A 171 15.63 -24.10 5.13
N HIS A 172 15.98 -24.84 4.09
CA HIS A 172 16.94 -25.94 4.15
C HIS A 172 17.76 -26.03 2.87
N GLY A 173 19.04 -26.34 2.99
CA GLY A 173 19.88 -26.61 1.83
C GLY A 173 21.35 -26.77 2.19
N VAL A 174 22.21 -26.75 1.18
CA VAL A 174 23.66 -26.62 1.34
C VAL A 174 24.17 -25.31 0.76
N THR A 175 25.37 -24.90 1.17
CA THR A 175 25.98 -23.62 0.75
C THR A 175 25.91 -23.42 -0.76
N GLY A 176 25.37 -22.28 -1.19
CA GLY A 176 25.23 -21.90 -2.60
C GLY A 176 23.95 -22.36 -3.28
N GLU A 177 23.10 -23.16 -2.63
CA GLU A 177 21.78 -23.49 -3.17
C GLU A 177 20.85 -22.28 -3.11
N ALA A 178 20.02 -22.11 -4.15
CA ALA A 178 19.06 -21.01 -4.25
C ALA A 178 18.06 -20.97 -3.09
N ALA A 179 17.72 -22.13 -2.52
CA ALA A 179 16.79 -22.23 -1.39
C ALA A 179 17.30 -21.51 -0.12
N ILE A 180 18.61 -21.29 0.02
CA ILE A 180 19.24 -20.65 1.18
C ILE A 180 20.21 -19.53 0.81
N SER A 181 20.14 -19.04 -0.44
CA SER A 181 21.00 -17.97 -0.95
C SER A 181 20.13 -16.79 -1.40
N GLN A 182 20.24 -15.66 -0.71
CA GLN A 182 19.38 -14.49 -0.91
C GLN A 182 17.88 -14.85 -0.84
N ALA A 183 17.53 -15.82 0.01
CA ALA A 183 16.16 -16.26 0.16
C ALA A 183 15.34 -15.16 0.84
N ASN A 184 14.24 -14.75 0.23
CA ASN A 184 13.28 -13.83 0.84
C ASN A 184 12.68 -14.49 2.09
N VAL A 185 12.71 -13.76 3.21
CA VAL A 185 12.24 -14.23 4.50
C VAL A 185 11.30 -13.21 5.13
N ALA A 186 10.40 -13.68 6.00
CA ALA A 186 9.59 -12.79 6.82
C ALA A 186 10.46 -12.06 7.85
N PRO A 187 10.14 -10.79 8.20
CA PRO A 187 10.74 -10.12 9.34
C PRO A 187 10.48 -10.87 10.65
N GLY A 188 11.50 -10.96 11.50
CA GLY A 188 11.40 -11.58 12.82
C GLY A 188 12.66 -12.34 13.19
N THR A 189 12.57 -13.18 14.22
CA THR A 189 13.71 -13.96 14.71
C THR A 189 13.82 -15.26 13.92
N TRP A 190 15.03 -15.56 13.46
CA TRP A 190 15.35 -16.82 12.79
C TRP A 190 16.35 -17.61 13.61
N THR A 191 16.01 -18.86 13.93
CA THR A 191 16.90 -19.82 14.59
C THR A 191 17.67 -20.58 13.51
N LEU A 192 18.98 -20.43 13.50
CA LEU A 192 19.87 -21.09 12.54
C LEU A 192 20.40 -22.41 13.12
N SER A 193 20.58 -23.40 12.26
CA SER A 193 20.97 -24.75 12.69
C SER A 193 21.81 -25.45 11.62
N ALA A 194 22.72 -26.30 12.09
CA ALA A 194 23.49 -27.25 11.26
C ALA A 194 23.67 -28.54 12.06
N PRO A 195 23.76 -29.71 11.41
CA PRO A 195 23.98 -30.99 12.07
C PRO A 195 25.38 -31.06 12.68
N GLU A 196 25.51 -31.85 13.75
CA GLU A 196 26.83 -32.27 14.24
C GLU A 196 27.46 -33.25 13.24
N LEU A 197 28.72 -33.00 12.88
CA LEU A 197 29.47 -33.84 11.95
C LEU A 197 30.50 -34.67 12.75
N PRO A 198 30.62 -35.99 12.50
CA PRO A 198 31.56 -36.84 13.21
C PRO A 198 33.01 -36.34 13.08
N ASN A 199 33.70 -36.17 14.20
CA ASN A 199 35.08 -35.67 14.28
C ASN A 199 35.28 -34.20 13.83
N TYR A 200 34.21 -33.41 13.73
CA TYR A 200 34.29 -31.96 13.58
C TYR A 200 33.71 -31.28 14.82
N ARG A 201 34.20 -30.08 15.14
CA ARG A 201 33.66 -29.23 16.19
C ARG A 201 32.97 -28.03 15.56
N HIS A 202 31.80 -27.67 16.07
CA HIS A 202 31.11 -26.45 15.64
C HIS A 202 31.92 -25.22 16.04
N GLY A 203 32.12 -24.30 15.10
CA GLY A 203 32.71 -22.99 15.38
C GLY A 203 31.66 -22.02 15.94
N ASP A 204 32.08 -20.79 16.26
CA ASP A 204 31.13 -19.74 16.61
C ASP A 204 30.36 -19.31 15.36
N TRP A 205 29.06 -19.02 15.53
CA TRP A 205 28.28 -18.43 14.46
C TRP A 205 28.72 -16.99 14.23
N ARG A 206 28.64 -16.56 12.97
CA ARG A 206 28.83 -15.17 12.59
C ARG A 206 27.73 -14.77 11.63
N CYS A 207 26.99 -13.74 11.98
CA CYS A 207 25.99 -13.14 11.09
C CYS A 207 26.45 -11.74 10.73
N ASP A 208 26.62 -11.45 9.43
CA ASP A 208 26.89 -10.10 8.94
C ASP A 208 25.59 -9.50 8.37
N ILE A 209 25.02 -8.51 9.07
CA ILE A 209 23.74 -7.89 8.70
C ILE A 209 24.01 -6.60 7.92
N THR A 210 23.71 -6.59 6.62
CA THR A 210 23.74 -5.38 5.81
C THR A 210 22.36 -4.75 5.77
N THR A 211 22.24 -3.50 6.19
CA THR A 211 21.02 -2.72 5.92
C THR A 211 21.23 -1.94 4.62
N GLY A 212 20.39 -2.19 3.62
CA GLY A 212 20.27 -1.23 2.52
C GLY A 212 19.99 0.14 3.13
N HIS A 213 20.66 1.19 2.66
CA HIS A 213 20.80 2.56 3.24
C HIS A 213 22.13 2.87 3.96
N GLY A 214 23.19 2.08 3.75
CA GLY A 214 24.56 2.49 4.09
C GLY A 214 24.90 2.50 5.58
N ALA A 215 24.14 1.79 6.42
CA ALA A 215 24.60 1.51 7.78
C ALA A 215 25.61 0.36 7.78
N ALA A 216 26.56 0.41 8.71
CA ALA A 216 27.62 -0.57 8.84
C ALA A 216 27.07 -1.99 9.08
N ALA A 217 27.77 -2.99 8.53
CA ALA A 217 27.46 -4.38 8.80
C ALA A 217 27.53 -4.64 10.30
N GLN A 218 26.45 -5.16 10.89
CA GLN A 218 26.48 -5.63 12.27
C GLN A 218 26.92 -7.09 12.28
N THR A 219 27.99 -7.39 13.02
CA THR A 219 28.41 -8.77 13.27
C THR A 219 27.85 -9.21 14.61
N THR A 220 26.98 -10.22 14.62
CA THR A 220 26.56 -10.89 15.86
C THR A 220 27.15 -12.30 15.90
N THR A 221 27.60 -12.70 17.10
CA THR A 221 28.11 -14.02 17.44
C THR A 221 27.20 -14.70 18.43
#